data_AF-A0A3P6RDE2-F1
#
_entry.id   AF-A0A3P6RDE2-F1
#
_cell.length_a   1.000
_cell.length_b   1.000
_cell.length_c   1.000
_cell.angle_alpha   90.00
_cell.angle_beta   90.00
_cell.angle_gamma   90.00
#
_symmetry.space_group_name_H-M   'P 1'
#
loop_
_entity.id
_entity.type
_entity.pdbx_description
1 polymer ?
#
loop_
_entity_poly.entity_id
_entity_poly.type
_entity_poly.pdbx_seq_one_letter_code
_entity_poly.pdbx_strand_id
1 'polypeptide(L)'
;MLHYLLFLPLALACSSSKITRKQAVGVTGQLMCGDQPATGVKVMLWDEDTGPDPDDKLDEGVTDSNGKFSLQVSRNKSERKKHMEETF
;
A
#
# COMPACT_ATOMS: atom_id res chain seq x y z
N MET A 1 15.53 43.47 -16.36
CA MET A 1 16.63 42.78 -15.65
C MET A 1 16.39 42.65 -14.14
N LEU A 2 15.89 43.69 -13.45
CA LEU A 2 15.59 43.61 -12.00
C LEU A 2 14.40 42.69 -11.62
N HIS A 3 13.46 42.46 -12.54
CA HIS A 3 12.33 41.55 -12.30
C HIS A 3 12.76 40.08 -12.15
N TYR A 4 13.76 39.60 -12.90
CA TYR A 4 14.23 38.21 -12.80
C TYR A 4 14.88 37.91 -11.44
N LEU A 5 15.46 38.92 -10.78
CA LEU A 5 16.05 38.80 -9.44
C LEU A 5 15.00 38.55 -8.34
N LEU A 6 13.75 38.99 -8.55
CA LEU A 6 12.64 38.71 -7.63
C LEU A 6 11.95 37.36 -7.90
N PHE A 7 11.94 36.89 -9.16
CA PHE A 7 11.32 35.61 -9.53
C PHE A 7 12.23 34.39 -9.26
N LEU A 8 13.55 34.55 -9.29
CA LEU A 8 14.52 33.48 -9.07
C LEU A 8 14.44 32.80 -7.67
N PRO A 9 14.37 33.54 -6.54
CA PRO A 9 14.24 32.90 -5.23
C PRO A 9 12.86 32.25 -5.01
N LEU A 10 11.80 32.76 -5.64
CA LEU A 10 10.45 32.19 -5.55
C LEU A 10 10.35 30.83 -6.27
N ALA A 11 11.11 30.65 -7.36
CA ALA A 11 11.22 29.37 -8.06
C ALA A 11 11.99 28.31 -7.25
N LEU A 12 13.04 28.72 -6.50
CA LEU A 12 13.81 27.82 -5.63
C LEU A 12 13.06 27.41 -4.34
N ALA A 13 12.09 28.22 -3.87
CA ALA A 13 11.32 27.90 -2.68
C ALA A 13 10.26 26.79 -2.89
N CYS A 14 9.95 26.45 -4.15
CA CYS A 14 8.87 25.51 -4.49
C CYS A 14 9.32 24.03 -4.58
N SER A 15 10.61 23.74 -4.34
CA SER A 15 11.22 22.44 -4.67
C SER A 15 11.04 21.34 -3.62
N SER A 16 10.45 21.63 -2.45
CA SER A 16 10.47 20.69 -1.30
C SER A 16 9.12 20.02 -0.99
N SER A 17 8.16 20.08 -1.91
CA SER A 17 6.85 19.45 -1.74
C SER A 17 6.95 17.92 -1.88
N LYS A 18 7.26 17.22 -0.77
CA LYS A 18 7.11 15.76 -0.70
C LYS A 18 5.62 15.42 -0.71
N ILE A 19 5.06 15.15 -1.90
CA ILE A 19 3.69 14.65 -2.04
C ILE A 19 3.63 13.24 -1.45
N THR A 20 3.07 13.11 -0.25
CA THR A 20 2.74 11.82 0.35
C THR A 20 1.48 11.29 -0.33
N ARG A 21 1.59 10.20 -1.08
CA ARG A 21 0.43 9.48 -1.61
C ARG A 21 -0.03 8.49 -0.56
N LYS A 22 -1.29 8.63 -0.11
CA LYS A 22 -1.98 7.56 0.62
C LYS A 22 -2.50 6.57 -0.41
N GLN A 23 -2.25 5.29 -0.17
CA GLN A 23 -2.82 4.20 -0.96
C GLN A 23 -3.65 3.34 -0.02
N ALA A 24 -4.80 2.88 -0.49
CA ALA A 24 -5.65 1.96 0.25
C ALA A 24 -6.11 0.85 -0.69
N VAL A 25 -6.16 -0.36 -0.18
CA VAL A 25 -6.59 -1.56 -0.89
C VAL A 25 -7.61 -2.28 -0.02
N GLY A 26 -8.73 -2.67 -0.61
CA GLY A 26 -9.74 -3.50 0.01
C GLY A 26 -10.10 -4.66 -0.91
N VAL A 27 -10.16 -5.87 -0.37
CA VAL A 27 -10.49 -7.09 -1.13
C VAL A 27 -11.58 -7.83 -0.38
N THR A 28 -12.66 -8.15 -1.09
CA THR A 28 -13.72 -9.02 -0.58
C THR A 28 -13.93 -10.17 -1.55
N GLY A 29 -14.35 -11.31 -1.02
CA GLY A 29 -14.56 -12.49 -1.85
C GLY A 29 -15.22 -13.63 -1.09
N GLN A 30 -15.40 -14.75 -1.79
CA GLN A 30 -15.92 -16.00 -1.26
C GLN A 30 -15.07 -17.15 -1.77
N LEU A 31 -14.55 -17.97 -0.87
CA LEU A 31 -13.81 -19.19 -1.22
C LEU A 31 -14.76 -20.39 -1.20
N MET A 32 -14.59 -21.24 -2.21
CA MET A 32 -15.37 -22.46 -2.40
C MET A 32 -14.41 -23.67 -2.44
N CYS A 33 -14.88 -24.81 -1.95
CA CYS A 33 -14.24 -26.12 -2.05
C CYS A 33 -15.18 -27.04 -2.83
N GLY A 34 -15.03 -27.08 -4.16
CA GLY A 34 -16.05 -27.63 -5.04
C GLY A 34 -17.34 -26.79 -4.96
N ASP A 35 -18.47 -27.44 -4.73
CA ASP A 35 -19.78 -26.78 -4.64
C ASP A 35 -20.11 -26.23 -3.24
N GLN A 36 -19.21 -26.39 -2.26
CA GLN A 36 -19.45 -25.97 -0.87
C GLN A 36 -18.58 -24.78 -0.47
N PRO A 37 -19.06 -23.89 0.43
CA PRO A 37 -18.22 -22.80 0.95
C PRO A 37 -17.03 -23.30 1.76
N ALA A 38 -15.85 -22.78 1.47
CA ALA A 38 -14.63 -23.10 2.22
C ALA A 38 -14.60 -22.29 3.52
N THR A 39 -15.13 -22.86 4.60
CA THR A 39 -15.22 -22.24 5.92
C THR A 39 -13.92 -22.38 6.71
N GLY A 40 -13.52 -21.33 7.45
CA GLY A 40 -12.37 -21.42 8.36
C GLY A 40 -11.00 -21.39 7.68
N VAL A 41 -10.95 -20.97 6.42
CA VAL A 41 -9.71 -20.88 5.63
C VAL A 41 -9.02 -19.55 5.91
N LYS A 42 -7.72 -19.57 6.22
CA LYS A 42 -6.91 -18.36 6.35
C LYS A 42 -6.65 -17.77 4.96
N VAL A 43 -6.95 -16.48 4.81
CA VAL A 43 -6.68 -15.68 3.61
C VAL A 43 -5.70 -14.57 3.97
N MET A 44 -4.70 -14.34 3.13
CA MET A 44 -3.67 -13.32 3.35
C MET A 44 -3.54 -12.42 2.13
N LEU A 45 -3.44 -11.13 2.36
CA LEU A 45 -3.16 -10.12 1.35
C LEU A 45 -1.67 -9.77 1.40
N TRP A 46 -0.98 -9.82 0.26
CA TRP A 46 0.44 -9.54 0.14
C TRP A 46 0.67 -8.43 -0.90
N ASP A 47 1.64 -7.55 -0.65
CA ASP A 47 2.18 -6.60 -1.62
C ASP A 47 3.35 -7.30 -2.32
N GLU A 48 3.16 -7.63 -3.59
CA GLU A 48 4.24 -8.21 -4.41
C GLU A 48 5.11 -7.09 -4.93
N ASP A 49 6.36 -7.06 -4.49
CA ASP A 49 7.28 -5.99 -4.80
C ASP A 49 8.29 -6.41 -5.88
N THR A 50 8.54 -5.50 -6.83
CA THR A 50 9.53 -5.71 -7.90
C THR A 50 10.82 -4.99 -7.52
N GLY A 51 11.69 -5.68 -6.78
CA GLY A 51 12.90 -5.08 -6.24
C GLY A 51 13.61 -5.92 -5.17
N PRO A 52 14.57 -5.34 -4.45
CA PRO A 52 15.24 -5.96 -3.31
C PRO A 52 14.40 -5.92 -2.02
N ASP A 53 13.28 -5.22 -2.00
CA ASP A 53 12.30 -5.25 -0.92
C ASP A 53 11.58 -6.62 -0.89
N PRO A 54 11.56 -7.33 0.25
CA PRO A 54 10.82 -8.57 0.38
C PRO A 54 9.31 -8.32 0.40
N ASP A 55 8.53 -9.26 -0.14
CA ASP A 55 7.07 -9.16 -0.17
C ASP A 55 6.47 -8.94 1.22
N ASP A 56 5.60 -7.94 1.32
CA ASP A 56 5.00 -7.52 2.58
C ASP A 56 3.63 -8.16 2.80
N LYS A 57 3.42 -8.77 3.96
CA LYS A 57 2.06 -9.13 4.38
C LYS A 57 1.28 -7.87 4.77
N LEU A 58 0.19 -7.60 4.05
CA LEU A 58 -0.65 -6.41 4.20
C LEU A 58 -1.75 -6.61 5.25
N ASP A 59 -2.46 -7.73 5.18
CA ASP A 59 -3.58 -8.07 6.07
C ASP A 59 -3.85 -9.57 6.04
N GLU A 60 -4.53 -10.10 7.06
CA GLU A 60 -4.97 -11.50 7.09
C GLU A 60 -6.34 -11.65 7.76
N GLY A 61 -7.07 -12.68 7.33
CA GLY A 61 -8.39 -12.98 7.87
C GLY A 61 -8.75 -14.44 7.68
N VAL A 62 -9.93 -14.82 8.17
CA VAL A 62 -10.47 -16.17 8.07
C VAL A 62 -11.84 -16.11 7.43
N THR A 63 -12.13 -17.03 6.52
CA THR A 63 -13.43 -17.12 5.88
C THR A 63 -14.54 -17.51 6.87
N ASP A 64 -15.70 -16.87 6.72
CA ASP A 64 -16.88 -17.17 7.54
C ASP A 64 -17.57 -18.49 7.14
N SER A 65 -18.71 -18.79 7.76
CA SER A 65 -19.51 -20.00 7.47
C SER A 65 -20.07 -20.06 6.04
N ASN A 66 -20.07 -18.94 5.33
CA ASN A 66 -20.43 -18.85 3.92
C ASN A 66 -19.18 -18.77 3.03
N GLY A 67 -17.98 -19.00 3.55
CA GLY A 67 -16.72 -18.89 2.81
C GLY A 67 -16.32 -17.44 2.49
N LYS A 68 -17.00 -16.43 3.03
CA LYS A 68 -16.75 -15.01 2.71
C LYS A 68 -15.60 -14.45 3.53
N PHE A 69 -14.85 -13.52 2.92
CA PHE A 69 -13.79 -12.77 3.57
C PHE A 69 -13.79 -11.31 3.12
N SER A 70 -13.22 -10.43 3.96
CA SER A 70 -13.01 -9.01 3.68
C SER A 70 -11.70 -8.57 4.34
N LEU A 71 -10.74 -8.11 3.54
CA LEU A 71 -9.44 -7.62 3.99
C LEU A 71 -9.26 -6.17 3.54
N GLN A 72 -8.59 -5.35 4.33
CA GLN A 72 -8.39 -3.94 4.02
C GLN A 72 -7.12 -3.37 4.66
N VAL A 73 -6.38 -2.59 3.87
CA VAL A 73 -5.17 -1.91 4.33
C VAL A 73 -5.12 -0.49 3.78
N SER A 74 -4.54 0.43 4.56
CA SER A 74 -4.16 1.76 4.09
C SER A 74 -2.70 2.02 4.45
N ARG A 75 -1.89 2.42 3.48
CA ARG A 75 -0.46 2.72 3.67
C ARG A 75 -0.11 4.13 3.17
N ASN A 76 0.79 4.81 3.88
CA ASN A 76 1.43 6.00 3.34
C ASN A 76 2.68 5.60 2.57
N LYS A 77 2.82 6.04 1.31
CA LYS A 77 3.99 5.71 0.47
C LYS A 77 5.35 6.16 1.07
N SER A 78 5.34 7.11 2.00
CA SER A 78 6.54 7.54 2.75
C SER A 78 7.03 6.51 3.77
N GLU A 79 6.15 5.62 4.25
CA GLU A 79 6.51 4.53 5.16
C GLU A 79 7.16 3.38 4.40
N ARG A 80 6.73 3.11 3.17
CA ARG A 80 7.38 2.15 2.26
C ARG A 80 8.87 2.47 2.03
N LYS A 81 9.21 3.76 1.90
CA LYS A 81 10.62 4.20 1.77
C LYS A 81 11.46 3.93 3.03
N LYS A 82 10.86 3.95 4.22
CA LYS A 82 11.59 3.64 5.46
C LYS A 82 11.91 2.15 5.55
N HIS A 83 10.97 1.29 5.16
CA HIS A 83 11.20 -0.16 5.13
C HIS A 83 12.29 -0.56 4.13
N MET A 84 12.33 0.13 2.98
CA MET A 84 13.38 -0.04 1.98
C MET A 84 14.77 0.39 2.47
N GLU A 85 14.87 1.36 3.39
CA GLU A 85 16.16 1.90 3.90
C GLU A 85 16.67 1.13 5.13
N GLU A 86 15.83 0.34 5.78
CA GLU A 86 16.19 -0.56 6.89
C GLU A 86 16.64 -1.97 6.43
N THR A 87 16.51 -2.26 5.13
CA THR A 87 16.84 -3.58 4.53
C THR A 87 18.18 -3.56 3.76
N PHE A 88 18.94 -2.45 3.81
CA PHE A 88 20.32 -2.34 3.30
C PHE A 88 21.32 -2.12 4.43
#